data_AF-A0A259SBJ3-F1
#
_entry.id   AF-A0A259SBJ3-F1
#
_cell.length_a   1.000
_cell.length_b   1.000
_cell.length_c   1.000
_cell.angle_alpha   90.00
_cell.angle_beta   90.00
_cell.angle_gamma   90.00
#
_symmetry.space_group_name_H-M   'P 1'
#
loop_
_entity.id
_entity.type
_entity.pdbx_description
1 polymer ?
#
loop_
_entity_poly.entity_id
_entity_poly.type
_entity_poly.pdbx_seq_one_letter_code
_entity_poly.pdbx_strand_id
1 'polypeptide(L)'
;PYVVRLFGSKENLFLATIEFSLDRLLASFRAALAASDEEGERPVGKRIGEAYVDLIEVRGLHQTLAHAYLLGSNPAIGAAARQGFARVWRFFRDEVGLDADEARAFLAEGMLISTMIGLRIVDDYGSDPQITELFRACFPNKLPHVLEVLPRNEHRL
;
A
#
# COMPACT_ATOMS: atom_id res chain seq x y z
N PRO A 1 26.18 -4.87 -13.05
CA PRO A 1 26.32 -4.24 -14.40
C PRO A 1 25.16 -4.53 -15.40
N TYR A 2 23.91 -4.70 -14.92
CA TYR A 2 22.70 -4.79 -15.76
C TYR A 2 21.82 -3.54 -15.63
N VAL A 3 21.70 -2.99 -14.41
CA VAL A 3 20.88 -1.81 -14.10
C VAL A 3 21.26 -0.58 -14.92
N VAL A 4 22.55 -0.26 -15.04
CA VAL A 4 23.03 0.90 -15.82
C VAL A 4 22.76 0.73 -17.32
N ARG A 5 22.71 -0.50 -17.84
CA ARG A 5 22.41 -0.75 -19.26
C ARG A 5 20.93 -0.59 -19.59
N LEU A 6 20.05 -0.99 -18.68
CA LEU A 6 18.59 -0.93 -18.91
C LEU A 6 18.00 0.43 -18.53
N PHE A 7 18.48 1.05 -17.45
CA PHE A 7 17.89 2.26 -16.88
C PHE A 7 18.83 3.47 -16.91
N GLY A 8 20.10 3.31 -17.28
CA GLY A 8 21.11 4.38 -17.25
C GLY A 8 21.66 4.67 -15.85
N SER A 9 20.82 4.69 -14.81
CA SER A 9 21.24 4.95 -13.43
C SER A 9 20.40 4.17 -12.41
N LYS A 10 20.90 4.09 -11.16
CA LYS A 10 20.11 3.53 -10.04
C LYS A 10 18.91 4.40 -9.70
N GLU A 11 19.04 5.73 -9.85
CA GLU A 11 17.93 6.68 -9.64
C GLU A 11 16.82 6.43 -10.65
N ASN A 12 17.15 6.25 -11.93
CA ASN A 12 16.17 5.93 -12.97
C ASN A 12 15.50 4.58 -12.75
N LEU A 13 16.24 3.57 -12.28
CA LEU A 13 15.63 2.32 -11.86
C LEU A 13 14.63 2.55 -10.72
N PHE A 14 14.98 3.33 -9.70
CA PHE A 14 14.09 3.61 -8.58
C PHE A 14 12.84 4.37 -9.02
N LEU A 15 12.98 5.37 -9.89
CA LEU A 15 11.86 6.09 -10.50
C LEU A 15 10.93 5.15 -11.29
N ALA A 16 11.51 4.25 -12.10
CA ALA A 16 10.73 3.25 -12.83
C ALA A 16 9.99 2.29 -11.88
N THR A 17 10.60 1.90 -10.76
CA THR A 17 9.95 1.06 -9.75
C THR A 17 8.83 1.80 -9.01
N ILE A 18 8.98 3.11 -8.75
CA ILE A 18 7.91 3.95 -8.19
C ILE A 18 6.71 3.98 -9.14
N GLU A 19 6.95 4.27 -10.41
CA GLU A 19 5.88 4.33 -11.43
C GLU A 19 5.18 2.98 -11.56
N PHE A 20 5.94 1.89 -11.67
CA PHE A 20 5.39 0.52 -11.70
C PHE A 20 4.53 0.22 -10.48
N SER A 21 5.02 0.55 -9.28
CA SER A 21 4.32 0.30 -8.01
C SER A 21 3.02 1.09 -7.93
N LEU A 22 3.05 2.36 -8.37
CA LEU A 22 1.89 3.24 -8.39
C LEU A 22 0.84 2.80 -9.41
N ASP A 23 1.27 2.40 -10.61
CA ASP A 23 0.36 1.90 -11.65
C ASP A 23 -0.32 0.61 -11.18
N ARG A 24 0.44 -0.29 -10.55
CA ARG A 24 -0.13 -1.53 -9.98
C ARG A 24 -1.11 -1.24 -8.86
N LEU A 25 -0.80 -0.28 -7.98
CA LEU A 25 -1.69 0.20 -6.92
C LEU A 25 -3.02 0.72 -7.48
N LEU A 26 -2.94 1.67 -8.41
CA LEU A 26 -4.13 2.29 -9.01
C LEU A 26 -4.93 1.30 -9.86
N ALA A 27 -4.27 0.38 -10.55
CA ALA A 27 -4.95 -0.69 -11.29
C ALA A 27 -5.73 -1.61 -10.35
N SER A 28 -5.15 -2.00 -9.21
CA SER A 28 -5.83 -2.80 -8.19
C SER A 28 -7.05 -2.06 -7.64
N PHE A 29 -6.90 -0.78 -7.32
CA PHE A 29 -8.01 0.04 -6.82
C PHE A 29 -9.14 0.21 -7.82
N ARG A 30 -8.83 0.43 -9.10
CA ARG A 30 -9.85 0.53 -10.16
C ARG A 30 -10.53 -0.80 -10.42
N ALA A 31 -9.80 -1.91 -10.40
CA ALA A 31 -10.39 -3.23 -10.49
C ALA A 31 -11.34 -3.49 -9.31
N ALA A 32 -10.92 -3.14 -8.10
CA ALA A 32 -11.75 -3.24 -6.91
C ALA A 32 -12.98 -2.35 -6.96
N LEU A 33 -12.88 -1.13 -7.52
CA LEU A 33 -14.00 -0.21 -7.73
C LEU A 33 -15.01 -0.77 -8.74
N ALA A 34 -14.52 -1.28 -9.88
CA ALA A 34 -15.33 -1.84 -10.96
C ALA A 34 -15.95 -3.20 -10.64
N ALA A 35 -15.38 -3.94 -9.68
CA ALA A 35 -15.94 -5.20 -9.21
C ALA A 35 -17.39 -4.96 -8.73
N SER A 36 -18.33 -5.65 -9.38
CA SER A 36 -19.70 -5.74 -8.90
C SER A 36 -19.72 -6.77 -7.79
N ASP A 37 -20.21 -6.40 -6.61
CA ASP A 37 -20.57 -7.42 -5.62
C ASP A 37 -21.91 -7.97 -6.10
N GLU A 38 -21.97 -9.24 -6.49
CA GLU A 38 -23.18 -9.85 -7.06
C GLU A 38 -24.38 -9.76 -6.09
N GLU A 39 -24.11 -9.72 -4.78
CA GLU A 39 -25.11 -9.45 -3.74
C GLU A 39 -25.22 -7.96 -3.31
N GLY A 40 -24.33 -7.08 -3.77
CA GLY A 40 -24.28 -5.67 -3.38
C GLY A 40 -23.92 -5.41 -1.92
N GLU A 41 -23.44 -6.42 -1.18
CA GLU A 41 -23.31 -6.37 0.28
C GLU A 41 -22.07 -5.61 0.78
N ARG A 42 -20.96 -5.57 0.04
CA ARG A 42 -19.72 -4.94 0.50
C ARG A 42 -19.57 -3.49 0.01
N PRO A 43 -19.44 -2.52 0.94
CA PRO A 43 -19.12 -1.14 0.60
C PRO A 43 -17.83 -1.03 -0.24
N VAL A 44 -17.81 -0.13 -1.22
CA VAL A 44 -16.65 0.15 -2.11
C VAL A 44 -15.36 0.32 -1.31
N GLY A 45 -15.42 1.05 -0.20
CA GLY A 45 -14.27 1.28 0.68
C GLY A 45 -13.65 0.01 1.24
N LYS A 46 -14.46 -1.01 1.57
CA LYS A 46 -13.94 -2.31 2.02
C LYS A 46 -13.22 -3.04 0.89
N ARG A 47 -13.83 -3.10 -0.30
CA ARG A 47 -13.23 -3.72 -1.49
C ARG A 47 -11.89 -3.09 -1.88
N ILE A 48 -11.81 -1.76 -1.91
CA ILE A 48 -10.56 -1.04 -2.18
C ILE A 48 -9.52 -1.30 -1.06
N GLY A 49 -9.96 -1.33 0.19
CA GLY A 49 -9.11 -1.63 1.33
C GLY A 49 -8.54 -3.04 1.32
N GLU A 50 -9.32 -4.04 0.91
CA GLU A 50 -8.88 -5.43 0.69
C GLU A 50 -7.86 -5.50 -0.45
N ALA A 51 -8.19 -4.89 -1.59
CA ALA A 51 -7.30 -4.82 -2.75
C ALA A 51 -5.97 -4.10 -2.45
N TYR A 52 -5.95 -3.19 -1.47
CA TYR A 52 -4.71 -2.60 -0.98
C TYR A 52 -3.85 -3.60 -0.21
N VAL A 53 -4.45 -4.41 0.66
CA VAL A 53 -3.74 -5.42 1.44
C VAL A 53 -3.21 -6.53 0.53
N ASP A 54 -3.98 -6.95 -0.48
CA ASP A 54 -3.58 -7.98 -1.45
C ASP A 54 -2.33 -7.62 -2.24
N LEU A 55 -2.04 -6.33 -2.40
CA LEU A 55 -0.81 -5.88 -3.06
C LEU A 55 0.46 -6.25 -2.32
N ILE A 56 0.36 -6.79 -1.11
CA ILE A 56 1.50 -7.38 -0.42
C ILE A 56 2.11 -8.57 -1.16
N GLU A 57 1.32 -9.28 -1.97
CA GLU A 57 1.82 -10.33 -2.87
C GLU A 57 2.82 -9.77 -3.89
N VAL A 58 2.70 -8.48 -4.22
CA VAL A 58 3.67 -7.76 -5.06
C VAL A 58 4.85 -7.34 -4.19
N ARG A 59 5.87 -8.20 -4.17
CA ARG A 59 7.08 -8.02 -3.36
C ARG A 59 7.63 -6.58 -3.45
N GLY A 60 7.64 -5.90 -2.31
CA GLY A 60 8.28 -4.60 -2.14
C GLY A 60 7.45 -3.40 -2.61
N LEU A 61 6.21 -3.59 -3.09
CA LEU A 61 5.38 -2.49 -3.59
C LEU A 61 5.12 -1.44 -2.51
N HIS A 62 4.58 -1.86 -1.35
CA HIS A 62 4.30 -0.96 -0.23
C HIS A 62 5.56 -0.24 0.26
N GLN A 63 6.66 -0.97 0.44
CA GLN A 63 7.93 -0.41 0.90
C GLN A 63 8.49 0.61 -0.10
N THR A 64 8.42 0.31 -1.41
CA THR A 64 8.91 1.23 -2.46
C THR A 64 8.16 2.56 -2.38
N LEU A 65 6.82 2.51 -2.34
CA LEU A 65 5.99 3.71 -2.27
C LEU A 65 6.21 4.47 -0.95
N ALA A 66 6.21 3.78 0.19
CA ALA A 66 6.46 4.39 1.49
C ALA A 66 7.82 5.10 1.56
N HIS A 67 8.89 4.45 1.06
CA HIS A 67 10.21 5.07 0.99
C HIS A 67 10.23 6.29 0.06
N ALA A 68 9.58 6.22 -1.10
CA ALA A 68 9.51 7.35 -2.03
C ALA A 68 8.85 8.57 -1.39
N TYR A 69 7.79 8.39 -0.60
CA TYR A 69 7.09 9.48 0.10
C TYR A 69 7.95 10.17 1.16
N LEU A 70 8.87 9.44 1.80
CA LEU A 70 9.81 9.98 2.78
C LEU A 70 11.04 10.66 2.15
N LEU A 71 11.28 10.46 0.86
CA LEU A 71 12.40 11.05 0.11
C LEU A 71 12.01 12.35 -0.62
N GLY A 72 11.03 13.08 -0.11
CA GLY A 72 10.48 14.28 -0.73
C GLY A 72 11.47 15.41 -1.02
N SER A 73 12.62 15.46 -0.32
CA SER A 73 13.69 16.43 -0.53
C SER A 73 14.61 16.10 -1.71
N ASN A 74 14.64 14.85 -2.18
CA ASN A 74 15.34 14.51 -3.41
C ASN A 74 14.61 15.14 -4.61
N PRO A 75 15.31 15.87 -5.52
CA PRO A 75 14.65 16.58 -6.61
C PRO A 75 13.84 15.67 -7.55
N ALA A 76 14.40 14.54 -7.96
CA ALA A 76 13.77 13.64 -8.92
C ALA A 76 12.73 12.73 -8.25
N ILE A 77 13.12 12.05 -7.16
CA ILE A 77 12.26 11.12 -6.42
C ILE A 77 11.12 11.87 -5.76
N GLY A 78 11.40 13.01 -5.12
CA GLY A 78 10.36 13.80 -4.47
C GLY A 78 9.33 14.35 -5.45
N ALA A 79 9.74 14.75 -6.66
CA ALA A 79 8.82 15.17 -7.70
C ALA A 79 7.90 14.00 -8.13
N ALA A 80 8.48 12.83 -8.43
CA ALA A 80 7.72 11.64 -8.80
C ALA A 80 6.77 11.19 -7.67
N ALA A 81 7.26 11.17 -6.42
CA ALA A 81 6.47 10.81 -5.24
C ALA A 81 5.26 11.73 -5.05
N ARG A 82 5.44 13.06 -5.16
CA ARG A 82 4.33 14.03 -5.06
C ARG A 82 3.32 13.87 -6.19
N GLN A 83 3.79 13.68 -7.42
CA GLN A 83 2.90 13.43 -8.56
C GLN A 83 2.11 12.14 -8.39
N GLY A 84 2.76 11.08 -7.92
CA GLY A 84 2.11 9.80 -7.65
C GLY A 84 1.08 9.88 -6.53
N PHE A 85 1.44 10.51 -5.42
CA PHE A 85 0.52 10.71 -4.30
C PHE A 85 -0.71 11.54 -4.71
N ALA A 86 -0.52 12.56 -5.54
CA ALA A 86 -1.62 13.34 -6.11
C ALA A 86 -2.51 12.52 -7.05
N ARG A 87 -1.98 11.50 -7.76
CA ARG A 87 -2.80 10.55 -8.55
C ARG A 87 -3.68 9.69 -7.65
N VAL A 88 -3.14 9.20 -6.53
CA VAL A 88 -3.92 8.43 -5.55
C VAL A 88 -5.01 9.30 -4.91
N TRP A 89 -4.70 10.56 -4.57
CA TRP A 89 -5.70 11.51 -4.08
C TRP A 89 -6.83 11.73 -5.08
N ARG A 90 -6.50 11.99 -6.35
CA ARG A 90 -7.51 12.15 -7.42
C ARG A 90 -8.34 10.89 -7.63
N PHE A 91 -7.74 9.70 -7.55
CA PHE A 91 -8.53 8.46 -7.61
C PHE A 91 -9.64 8.45 -6.54
N PHE A 92 -9.31 8.75 -5.29
CA PHE A 92 -10.32 8.78 -4.22
C PHE A 92 -11.38 9.89 -4.40
N ARG A 93 -10.96 11.08 -4.83
CA ARG A 93 -11.84 12.24 -4.96
C ARG A 93 -12.72 12.19 -6.21
N ASP A 94 -12.16 11.77 -7.33
CA ASP A 94 -12.75 11.92 -8.65
C ASP A 94 -13.33 10.60 -9.16
N GLU A 95 -12.66 9.46 -8.92
CA GLU A 95 -13.12 8.15 -9.40
C GLU A 95 -14.03 7.44 -8.38
N VAL A 96 -13.69 7.49 -7.09
CA VAL A 96 -14.53 6.92 -6.01
C VAL A 96 -15.62 7.90 -5.57
N GLY A 97 -15.37 9.21 -5.69
CA GLY A 97 -16.32 10.25 -5.30
C GLY A 97 -16.37 10.55 -3.80
N LEU A 98 -15.35 10.13 -3.03
CA LEU A 98 -15.25 10.40 -1.60
C LEU A 98 -15.08 11.87 -1.33
N ASP A 99 -15.59 12.36 -0.19
CA ASP A 99 -15.29 13.70 0.30
C ASP A 99 -13.79 13.87 0.70
N ALA A 100 -13.37 15.08 1.08
CA ALA A 100 -11.97 15.34 1.40
C ALA A 100 -11.52 14.66 2.72
N ASP A 101 -12.40 14.57 3.70
CA ASP A 101 -12.12 13.95 4.99
C ASP A 101 -12.12 12.43 4.88
N GLU A 102 -13.04 11.86 4.10
CA GLU A 102 -13.08 10.45 3.75
C GLU A 102 -11.80 10.05 2.99
N ALA A 103 -11.43 10.78 1.94
CA ALA A 103 -10.21 10.51 1.18
C ALA A 103 -8.95 10.62 2.07
N ARG A 104 -8.90 11.62 2.96
CA ARG A 104 -7.82 11.77 3.94
C ARG A 104 -7.77 10.59 4.90
N ALA A 105 -8.91 10.09 5.39
CA ALA A 105 -8.98 8.93 6.26
C ALA A 105 -8.47 7.66 5.56
N PHE A 106 -8.85 7.43 4.30
CA PHE A 106 -8.32 6.32 3.50
C PHE A 106 -6.81 6.40 3.32
N LEU A 107 -6.27 7.58 3.03
CA LEU A 107 -4.82 7.76 2.92
C LEU A 107 -4.11 7.50 4.26
N ALA A 108 -4.66 8.01 5.37
CA ALA A 108 -4.10 7.81 6.69
C ALA A 108 -4.05 6.32 7.08
N GLU A 109 -5.15 5.59 6.84
CA GLU A 109 -5.20 4.15 7.05
C GLU A 109 -4.18 3.43 6.14
N GLY A 110 -4.15 3.80 4.85
CA GLY A 110 -3.19 3.23 3.90
C GLY A 110 -1.72 3.44 4.30
N MET A 111 -1.36 4.59 4.86
CA MET A 111 -0.01 4.87 5.36
C MET A 111 0.34 4.02 6.59
N LEU A 112 -0.62 3.84 7.50
CA LEU A 112 -0.45 2.98 8.67
C LEU A 112 -0.24 1.51 8.24
N ILE A 113 -1.08 1.01 7.34
CA ILE A 113 -0.96 -0.36 6.80
C ILE A 113 0.41 -0.57 6.14
N SER A 114 0.84 0.35 5.27
CA SER A 114 2.17 0.28 4.64
C SER A 114 3.31 0.24 5.67
N THR A 115 3.17 1.00 6.75
CA THR A 115 4.16 1.02 7.84
C THR A 115 4.20 -0.32 8.57
N MET A 116 3.05 -0.88 8.91
CA MET A 116 2.92 -2.17 9.60
C MET A 116 3.49 -3.32 8.75
N ILE A 117 3.21 -3.31 7.44
CA ILE A 117 3.79 -4.25 6.47
C ILE A 117 5.31 -4.07 6.42
N GLY A 118 5.81 -2.83 6.38
CA GLY A 118 7.23 -2.52 6.38
C GLY A 118 7.96 -3.01 7.64
N LEU A 119 7.32 -2.87 8.81
CA LEU A 119 7.82 -3.36 10.10
C LEU A 119 7.76 -4.88 10.24
N ARG A 120 7.04 -5.59 9.35
CA ARG A 120 6.75 -7.02 9.47
C ARG A 120 6.12 -7.38 10.80
N ILE A 121 5.24 -6.53 11.31
CA ILE A 121 4.67 -6.66 12.66
C ILE A 121 3.92 -7.99 12.89
N VAL A 122 3.49 -8.65 11.81
CA VAL A 122 2.89 -9.99 11.84
C VAL A 122 3.83 -11.06 12.43
N ASP A 123 5.15 -10.89 12.31
CA ASP A 123 6.13 -11.88 12.76
C ASP A 123 6.12 -12.01 14.28
N ASP A 124 5.65 -10.98 14.99
CA ASP A 124 5.51 -10.93 16.45
C ASP A 124 4.06 -11.02 16.93
N TYR A 125 3.11 -11.21 16.01
CA TYR A 125 1.70 -11.35 16.35
C TYR A 125 1.45 -12.64 17.15
N GLY A 126 0.87 -12.50 18.34
CA GLY A 126 0.59 -13.61 19.26
C GLY A 126 1.73 -13.99 20.20
N SER A 127 2.97 -13.53 19.95
CA SER A 127 4.09 -13.70 20.89
C SER A 127 4.27 -12.50 21.82
N ASP A 128 3.94 -11.29 21.36
CA ASP A 128 3.98 -10.07 22.16
C ASP A 128 2.54 -9.53 22.35
N PRO A 129 2.05 -9.39 23.60
CA PRO A 129 0.72 -8.84 23.88
C PRO A 129 0.50 -7.42 23.35
N GLN A 130 1.51 -6.55 23.42
CA GLN A 130 1.42 -5.16 22.95
C GLN A 130 1.36 -5.09 21.42
N ILE A 131 2.15 -5.92 20.74
CA ILE A 131 2.08 -6.05 19.28
C ILE A 131 0.73 -6.63 18.85
N THR A 132 0.20 -7.59 19.60
CA THR A 132 -1.11 -8.18 19.33
C THR A 132 -2.23 -7.14 19.49
N GLU A 133 -2.18 -6.32 20.54
CA GLU A 133 -3.11 -5.21 20.75
C GLU A 133 -3.02 -4.18 19.62
N LEU A 134 -1.81 -3.70 19.32
CA LEU A 134 -1.54 -2.73 18.25
C LEU A 134 -2.08 -3.23 16.90
N PHE A 135 -1.78 -4.48 16.55
CA PHE A 135 -2.22 -5.07 15.30
C PHE A 135 -3.75 -5.20 15.21
N ARG A 136 -4.42 -5.59 16.30
CA ARG A 136 -5.89 -5.64 16.36
C ARG A 136 -6.52 -4.25 16.27
N ALA A 137 -5.93 -3.26 16.93
CA ALA A 137 -6.41 -1.88 16.92
C ALA A 137 -6.29 -1.25 15.52
N CYS A 138 -5.22 -1.56 14.78
CA CYS A 138 -4.99 -1.04 13.43
C CYS A 138 -5.75 -1.81 12.34
N PHE A 139 -6.12 -3.08 12.58
CA PHE A 139 -6.81 -3.93 11.60
C PHE A 139 -8.10 -4.59 12.13
N PRO A 140 -9.02 -3.87 12.79
CA PRO A 140 -10.13 -4.51 13.52
C PRO A 140 -11.03 -5.39 12.64
N ASN A 141 -11.22 -5.00 11.37
CA ASN A 141 -12.07 -5.71 10.41
C ASN A 141 -11.27 -6.43 9.29
N LYS A 142 -9.95 -6.25 9.25
CA LYS A 142 -9.06 -6.80 8.20
C LYS A 142 -8.08 -7.84 8.74
N LEU A 143 -8.13 -8.11 10.04
CA LEU A 143 -7.19 -8.96 10.75
C LEU A 143 -7.03 -10.38 10.16
N PRO A 144 -8.12 -11.14 9.86
CA PRO A 144 -7.97 -12.48 9.32
C PRO A 144 -7.28 -12.48 7.96
N HIS A 145 -7.73 -11.59 7.08
CA HIS A 145 -7.18 -11.42 5.74
C HIS A 145 -5.71 -11.03 5.76
N VAL A 146 -5.35 -10.03 6.57
CA VAL A 146 -3.96 -9.57 6.69
C VAL A 146 -3.05 -10.69 7.22
N LEU A 147 -3.51 -11.53 8.15
CA LEU A 147 -2.75 -12.68 8.66
C LEU A 147 -2.58 -13.80 7.63
N GLU A 148 -3.52 -13.96 6.70
CA GLU A 148 -3.44 -14.95 5.62
C GLU A 148 -2.44 -14.52 4.53
N VAL A 149 -2.48 -13.26 4.11
CA VAL A 149 -1.62 -12.77 3.01
C VAL A 149 -0.21 -12.38 3.48
N LEU A 150 0.00 -12.13 4.78
CA LEU A 150 1.32 -11.84 5.33
C LEU A 150 2.11 -13.13 5.67
N PRO A 151 3.19 -13.46 4.94
CA PRO A 151 4.01 -14.61 5.29
C PRO A 151 4.76 -14.36 6.61
N ARG A 152 4.46 -15.18 7.63
CA ARG A 152 5.27 -15.26 8.85
C ARG A 152 6.65 -15.81 8.51
N ASN A 153 7.70 -15.21 9.05
CA ASN A 153 9.04 -15.79 8.95
C ASN A 153 9.11 -17.09 9.80
N GLU A 154 9.16 -18.25 9.14
CA GLU A 154 9.42 -19.54 9.79
C GLU A 154 10.90 -19.72 10.21
N HIS A 155 11.77 -18.77 9.86
CA HIS A 155 13.20 -18.80 10.17
C HIS A 155 13.59 -17.71 11.17
N ARG A 156 13.10 -17.83 12.42
CA ARG A 156 13.81 -17.25 13.58
C ARG A 156 14.70 -18.34 14.16
N LEU A 157 16.00 -18.27 13.84
CA LEU A 157 17.07 -18.90 14.61
C LEU A 157 17.83 -17.79 15.33
#